data_AF-A0A0N4X4R4-F1
#
_entry.id   AF-A0A0N4X4R4-F1
#
_cell.length_a   1.000
_cell.length_b   1.000
_cell.length_c   1.000
_cell.angle_alpha   90.00
_cell.angle_beta   90.00
_cell.angle_gamma   90.00
#
_symmetry.space_group_name_H-M   'P 1'
#
loop_
_entity.id
_entity.type
_entity.pdbx_description
1 polymer ?
#
loop_
_entity_poly.entity_id
_entity_poly.type
_entity_poly.pdbx_seq_one_letter_code
_entity_poly.pdbx_strand_id
1 'polypeptide(L)'
;LMKCEQNILRTSINSRERKRMHDLNEALEELRSCLPYSQDQSARKMSKINTLLLACNWIRQLTIRNHELQKQVAALRGEDRISIPIGPPPPSSQSTNTFTLSPGPINFAVGPTPCMKAFGQACFCIACLTTGSKQ
;
A
#
# COMPACT_ATOMS: atom_id res chain seq x y z
N LEU A 1 -21.85 -12.93 -48.24
CA LEU A 1 -20.40 -13.15 -48.07
C LEU A 1 -19.76 -12.02 -47.25
N MET A 2 -19.57 -10.81 -47.77
CA MET A 2 -18.95 -9.68 -47.03
C MET A 2 -19.57 -9.35 -45.66
N LYS A 3 -20.91 -9.42 -45.52
CA LYS A 3 -21.60 -9.17 -44.23
C LYS A 3 -21.33 -10.26 -43.17
N CYS A 4 -21.06 -11.50 -43.59
CA CYS A 4 -20.73 -12.59 -42.68
C CYS A 4 -19.30 -12.44 -42.14
N GLU A 5 -18.34 -12.06 -42.99
CA GLU A 5 -16.95 -11.82 -42.60
C GLU A 5 -16.81 -10.65 -41.61
N GLN A 6 -17.56 -9.56 -41.84
CA GLN A 6 -17.65 -8.44 -40.89
C GLN A 6 -18.22 -8.87 -39.53
N ASN A 7 -19.23 -9.74 -39.53
CA ASN A 7 -19.80 -10.28 -38.29
C ASN A 7 -18.83 -11.20 -37.53
N ILE A 8 -18.04 -12.01 -38.24
CA ILE A 8 -16.99 -12.86 -37.65
C ILE A 8 -15.92 -11.99 -37.01
N LEU A 9 -15.43 -10.97 -37.71
CA LEU A 9 -14.44 -10.03 -37.18
C LEU A 9 -14.94 -9.32 -35.93
N ARG A 10 -16.16 -8.77 -35.96
CA ARG A 10 -16.78 -8.11 -34.80
C ARG A 10 -16.89 -9.05 -33.61
N THR A 11 -17.30 -10.30 -33.84
CA THR A 11 -17.44 -11.31 -32.78
C THR A 11 -16.10 -11.72 -32.19
N SER A 12 -15.07 -11.90 -33.03
CA SER A 12 -13.70 -12.18 -32.61
C SER A 12 -13.12 -11.06 -31.74
N ILE A 13 -13.31 -9.80 -32.14
CA ILE A 13 -12.91 -8.63 -31.36
C ILE A 13 -13.63 -8.60 -30.00
N ASN A 14 -14.96 -8.78 -29.99
CA ASN A 14 -15.73 -8.78 -28.74
C ASN A 14 -15.32 -9.93 -27.80
N SER A 15 -15.00 -11.11 -28.35
CA SER A 15 -14.53 -12.23 -27.55
C SER A 15 -13.20 -11.94 -26.87
N ARG A 16 -12.28 -11.31 -27.61
CA ARG A 16 -10.98 -10.90 -27.07
C ARG A 16 -11.13 -9.85 -25.98
N GLU A 17 -11.99 -8.85 -26.16
CA GLU A 17 -12.20 -7.81 -25.15
C GLU A 17 -12.87 -8.37 -23.89
N ARG A 18 -13.81 -9.32 -24.03
CA ARG A 18 -14.35 -10.04 -22.87
C ARG A 18 -13.26 -10.74 -22.10
N LYS A 19 -12.36 -11.48 -22.78
CA LYS A 19 -11.23 -12.14 -22.12
C LYS A 19 -10.35 -11.13 -21.38
N ARG A 20 -9.95 -10.03 -22.02
CA ARG A 20 -9.19 -8.96 -21.38
C ARG A 20 -9.89 -8.40 -20.14
N MET A 21 -11.21 -8.21 -20.19
CA MET A 21 -12.00 -7.73 -19.06
C MET A 21 -12.09 -8.76 -17.93
N HIS A 22 -12.15 -10.06 -18.25
CA HIS A 22 -12.10 -11.14 -17.26
C HIS A 22 -10.76 -11.16 -16.54
N ASP A 23 -9.65 -11.14 -17.28
CA ASP A 23 -8.30 -11.12 -16.71
C ASP A 23 -8.09 -9.88 -15.79
N LEU A 24 -8.61 -8.70 -16.19
CA LEU A 24 -8.60 -7.50 -15.34
C LEU A 24 -9.45 -7.65 -14.06
N ASN A 25 -10.63 -8.24 -14.17
CA ASN A 25 -11.52 -8.43 -13.02
C ASN A 25 -10.94 -9.44 -12.03
N GLU A 26 -10.25 -10.47 -12.51
CA GLU A 26 -9.53 -11.46 -11.71
C GLU A 26 -8.43 -10.79 -10.89
N ALA A 27 -7.54 -10.01 -11.53
CA ALA A 27 -6.51 -9.24 -10.83
C ALA A 27 -7.08 -8.27 -9.78
N LEU A 28 -8.26 -7.69 -10.04
CA LEU A 28 -8.93 -6.82 -9.07
C LEU A 28 -9.49 -7.61 -7.86
N GLU A 29 -9.90 -8.86 -8.06
CA GLU A 29 -10.35 -9.73 -6.96
C GLU A 29 -9.17 -10.23 -6.12
N GLU A 30 -8.04 -10.56 -6.76
CA GLU A 30 -6.79 -10.83 -6.06
C GLU A 30 -6.38 -9.62 -5.20
N LEU A 31 -6.47 -8.41 -5.74
CA LEU A 31 -6.24 -7.20 -4.96
C LEU A 31 -7.18 -7.14 -3.75
N ARG A 32 -8.49 -7.41 -3.91
CA ARG A 32 -9.42 -7.45 -2.78
C ARG A 32 -8.98 -8.43 -1.71
N SER A 33 -8.50 -9.62 -2.08
CA SER A 33 -8.07 -10.64 -1.11
C SER A 33 -6.95 -10.15 -0.18
N CYS A 34 -6.06 -9.29 -0.68
CA CYS A 34 -4.94 -8.72 0.07
C CYS A 34 -5.33 -7.51 0.94
N LEU A 35 -6.52 -6.94 0.76
CA LEU A 35 -6.99 -5.80 1.54
C LEU A 35 -7.55 -6.25 2.89
N PRO A 36 -7.46 -5.40 3.93
CA PRO A 36 -8.17 -5.64 5.17
C PRO A 36 -9.69 -5.76 4.88
N TYR A 37 -10.39 -6.64 5.61
CA TYR A 37 -11.82 -6.94 5.49
C TYR A 37 -12.26 -7.84 4.31
N SER A 38 -11.32 -8.36 3.52
CA SER A 38 -11.64 -9.35 2.47
C SER A 38 -12.22 -10.67 3.00
N GLN A 39 -11.94 -10.99 4.27
CA GLN A 39 -12.29 -12.23 4.95
C GLN A 39 -13.65 -12.18 5.66
N ASP A 40 -14.29 -11.00 5.75
CA ASP A 40 -15.62 -10.91 6.35
C ASP A 40 -16.65 -11.51 5.39
N GLN A 41 -17.00 -12.78 5.61
CA GLN A 41 -17.96 -13.53 4.79
C GLN A 41 -19.36 -12.89 4.79
N SER A 42 -19.65 -12.00 5.73
CA SER A 42 -20.91 -11.24 5.80
C SER A 42 -20.83 -9.88 5.08
N ALA A 43 -19.63 -9.42 4.73
CA ALA A 43 -19.45 -8.14 4.07
C ALA A 43 -19.79 -8.23 2.57
N ARG A 44 -20.63 -7.29 2.11
CA ARG A 44 -20.95 -7.14 0.70
C ARG A 44 -19.67 -6.85 -0.10
N LYS A 45 -19.49 -7.53 -1.25
CA LYS A 45 -18.36 -7.28 -2.17
C LYS A 45 -18.19 -5.78 -2.44
N MET A 46 -16.99 -5.26 -2.18
CA MET A 46 -16.66 -3.87 -2.42
C MET A 46 -16.71 -3.51 -3.92
N SER A 47 -17.19 -2.32 -4.24
CA SER A 47 -17.16 -1.79 -5.61
C SER A 47 -15.72 -1.63 -6.12
N LYS A 48 -15.54 -1.56 -7.45
CA LYS A 48 -14.20 -1.35 -8.06
C LYS A 48 -13.54 -0.06 -7.55
N ILE A 49 -14.28 1.03 -7.49
CA ILE A 49 -13.79 2.32 -7.00
C ILE A 49 -13.36 2.23 -5.54
N ASN A 50 -14.20 1.62 -4.68
CA ASN A 50 -13.87 1.49 -3.26
C ASN A 50 -12.66 0.58 -3.04
N THR A 51 -12.50 -0.46 -3.86
CA THR A 51 -11.33 -1.35 -3.83
C THR A 51 -10.05 -0.57 -4.09
N LEU A 52 -10.03 0.26 -5.14
CA LEU A 52 -8.86 1.07 -5.48
C LEU A 52 -8.56 2.14 -4.43
N LEU A 53 -9.59 2.81 -3.92
CA LEU A 53 -9.42 3.80 -2.84
C LEU A 53 -8.85 3.17 -1.57
N LEU A 54 -9.39 2.01 -1.15
CA LEU A 54 -8.90 1.30 0.01
C LEU A 54 -7.45 0.83 -0.19
N ALA A 55 -7.11 0.31 -1.37
CA ALA A 55 -5.75 -0.10 -1.68
C ALA A 55 -4.73 1.05 -1.58
N CYS A 56 -5.04 2.22 -2.15
CA CYS A 56 -4.19 3.40 -2.05
C CYS A 56 -3.98 3.84 -0.59
N ASN A 57 -5.06 3.87 0.19
CA ASN A 57 -5.00 4.23 1.60
C ASN A 57 -4.22 3.20 2.41
N TRP A 58 -4.38 1.91 2.08
CA TRP A 58 -3.70 0.81 2.75
C TRP A 58 -2.18 0.86 2.53
N ILE A 59 -1.72 1.05 1.29
CA ILE A 59 -0.29 1.21 0.98
C ILE A 59 0.29 2.39 1.77
N ARG A 60 -0.34 3.57 1.70
CA ARG A 60 0.09 4.75 2.46
C ARG A 60 0.21 4.43 3.95
N GLN A 61 -0.77 3.71 4.48
CA GLN A 61 -0.81 3.41 5.90
C GLN A 61 0.29 2.44 6.33
N LEU A 62 0.52 1.39 5.53
CA LEU A 62 1.62 0.45 5.74
C LEU A 62 2.97 1.15 5.70
N THR A 63 3.19 2.09 4.78
CA THR A 63 4.44 2.85 4.71
C THR A 63 4.71 3.64 6.00
N ILE A 64 3.70 4.37 6.49
CA ILE A 64 3.81 5.13 7.75
C ILE A 64 4.09 4.19 8.93
N ARG A 65 3.39 3.05 9.02
CA ARG A 65 3.60 2.08 10.10
C ARG A 65 4.99 1.45 10.07
N ASN A 66 5.47 1.08 8.89
CA ASN A 66 6.81 0.52 8.73
C ASN A 66 7.89 1.51 9.16
N HIS A 67 7.76 2.80 8.79
CA HIS A 67 8.70 3.82 9.22
C HIS A 67 8.73 4.00 10.75
N GLU A 68 7.55 4.05 11.38
CA GLU A 68 7.45 4.17 12.83
C GLU A 68 8.04 2.95 13.55
N LEU A 69 7.76 1.73 13.06
CA LEU A 69 8.36 0.51 13.62
C LEU A 69 9.88 0.48 13.44
N GLN A 70 10.40 0.94 12.30
CA GLN A 70 11.85 1.05 12.09
C GLN A 70 12.49 2.02 13.08
N LYS A 71 11.85 3.16 13.37
CA LYS A 71 12.31 4.13 14.37
C LYS A 71 12.33 3.52 15.77
N GLN A 72 11.30 2.77 16.14
CA GLN A 72 11.23 2.07 17.43
C GLN A 72 12.32 1.00 17.56
N VAL A 73 12.54 0.20 16.52
CA VAL A 73 13.63 -0.79 16.48
C VAL A 73 15.01 -0.11 16.58
N ALA A 74 15.20 1.03 15.92
CA ALA A 74 16.45 1.79 16.01
C ALA A 74 16.68 2.39 17.40
N ALA A 75 15.63 2.89 18.06
CA ALA A 75 15.72 3.38 19.43
C ALA A 75 16.16 2.27 20.40
N LEU A 76 15.51 1.10 20.34
CA LEU A 76 15.89 -0.05 21.17
C LEU A 76 17.34 -0.52 20.92
N ARG A 77 17.79 -0.51 19.67
CA ARG A 77 19.19 -0.84 19.32
C ARG A 77 20.19 0.24 19.77
N GLY A 78 19.75 1.49 19.86
CA GLY A 78 20.55 2.63 20.33
C GLY A 78 20.64 2.70 21.87
N GLU A 79 19.62 2.22 22.58
CA GLU A 79 19.62 2.10 24.04
C GLU A 79 20.55 0.98 24.53
N ASP A 80 20.91 0.01 23.69
CA ASP A 80 21.92 -1.04 23.97
C ASP A 80 23.39 -0.56 23.87
N ARG A 81 23.65 0.75 23.72
CA ARG A 81 25.00 1.33 23.50
C ARG A 81 25.59 2.10 24.70
N ILE A 82 25.09 1.87 25.92
CA ILE A 82 25.66 2.39 27.19
C ILE A 82 25.92 1.16 28.08
N SER A 83 27.12 0.65 28.39
CA SER A 83 28.46 1.23 28.53
C SER A 83 29.54 0.14 28.33
N ILE A 84 30.50 0.34 27.43
CA ILE A 84 31.85 -0.25 27.57
C ILE A 84 32.83 0.89 27.30
N PRO A 85 33.56 1.41 28.31
CA PRO A 85 34.58 2.44 28.09
C PRO A 85 35.87 1.77 27.62
N ILE A 86 36.14 1.77 26.32
CA ILE A 86 37.46 1.38 25.79
C ILE A 86 37.98 2.46 24.85
N GLY A 87 38.88 3.29 25.38
CA GLY A 87 40.09 3.79 24.72
C GLY A 87 39.96 4.90 23.65
N PRO A 88 41.00 5.74 23.49
CA PRO A 88 41.03 6.80 22.50
C PRO A 88 41.22 6.26 21.06
N PRO A 89 40.76 6.99 20.02
CA PRO A 89 40.76 6.50 18.64
C PRO A 89 42.14 6.60 17.96
N PRO A 90 42.51 5.66 17.06
CA PRO A 90 43.67 5.82 16.19
C PRO A 90 43.35 6.71 14.97
N PRO A 91 44.34 7.42 14.38
CA PRO A 91 44.12 8.25 13.20
C PRO A 91 44.22 7.44 11.90
N SER A 92 43.61 8.01 10.85
CA SER A 92 43.84 7.78 9.41
C SER A 92 43.34 6.47 8.78
N SER A 93 42.37 6.58 7.86
CA SER A 93 42.64 6.57 6.41
C SER A 93 41.34 6.82 5.63
N GLN A 94 41.40 7.80 4.73
CA GLN A 94 40.34 8.18 3.81
C GLN A 94 40.21 7.11 2.71
N SER A 95 38.98 6.77 2.34
CA SER A 95 38.60 6.30 0.99
C SER A 95 37.09 6.37 0.86
N THR A 96 36.63 7.53 0.42
CA THR A 96 35.27 7.82 -0.01
C THR A 96 34.96 7.03 -1.28
N ASN A 97 33.84 6.29 -1.30
CA ASN A 97 32.91 6.20 -2.44
C ASN A 97 31.71 5.33 -2.05
N THR A 98 30.73 5.95 -1.38
CA THR A 98 29.38 5.40 -1.23
C THR A 98 28.43 6.19 -2.13
N PHE A 99 28.06 5.60 -3.27
CA PHE A 99 26.99 6.12 -4.10
C PHE A 99 25.66 6.00 -3.35
N THR A 100 25.21 7.11 -2.77
CA THR A 100 23.92 7.19 -2.09
C THR A 100 22.89 7.67 -3.12
N LEU A 101 22.12 6.74 -3.69
CA LEU A 101 20.91 7.10 -4.44
C LEU A 101 19.81 7.43 -3.42
N SER A 102 19.71 8.71 -3.06
CA SER A 102 18.59 9.25 -2.29
C SER A 102 17.44 9.57 -3.24
N PRO A 103 16.28 8.91 -3.17
CA PRO A 103 15.09 9.43 -3.82
C PRO A 103 14.64 10.67 -3.02
N GLY A 104 14.70 11.84 -3.66
CA GLY A 104 14.24 13.09 -3.05
C GLY A 104 12.77 12.99 -2.60
N PRO A 105 12.37 13.72 -1.54
CA PRO A 105 11.01 13.66 -1.04
C PRO A 105 10.06 14.27 -2.07
N ILE A 106 9.16 13.45 -2.60
CA ILE A 106 8.03 13.94 -3.40
C ILE A 106 7.06 14.62 -2.41
N ASN A 107 7.13 15.94 -2.36
CA ASN A 107 6.37 16.74 -1.40
C ASN A 107 4.90 16.85 -1.84
N PHE A 108 4.09 15.86 -1.47
CA PHE A 108 2.63 16.04 -1.40
C PHE A 108 2.32 16.55 0.00
N ALA A 109 1.82 17.79 0.11
CA ALA A 109 1.45 18.41 1.38
C ALA A 109 0.60 17.45 2.24
N VAL A 110 1.21 16.85 3.27
CA VAL A 110 0.54 15.98 4.24
C VAL A 110 0.02 16.86 5.37
N GLY A 111 -1.16 17.44 5.16
CA GLY A 111 -2.00 17.82 6.29
C GLY A 111 -2.61 16.56 6.93
N PRO A 112 -2.85 16.53 8.25
CA PRO A 112 -3.63 15.47 8.88
C PRO A 112 -5.02 15.48 8.26
N THR A 113 -5.25 14.57 7.32
CA THR A 113 -6.54 14.47 6.65
C THR A 113 -7.53 13.89 7.66
N PRO A 114 -8.63 14.58 7.99
CA PRO A 114 -9.64 14.02 8.88
C PRO A 114 -10.17 12.72 8.29
N CYS A 115 -10.55 11.78 9.14
CA CYS A 115 -11.07 10.48 8.72
C CYS A 115 -12.23 10.67 7.72
N MET A 116 -12.00 10.34 6.45
CA MET A 116 -13.06 10.36 5.44
C MET A 116 -14.01 9.21 5.76
N LYS A 117 -15.17 9.53 6.33
CA LYS A 117 -16.26 8.57 6.56
C LYS A 117 -16.70 8.01 5.21
N ALA A 118 -16.37 6.76 4.92
CA ALA A 118 -16.98 6.04 3.81
C ALA A 118 -18.43 5.71 4.17
N PHE A 119 -19.31 5.67 3.16
CA PHE A 119 -20.71 5.24 3.30
C PHE A 119 -20.77 3.89 4.05
N GLY A 120 -21.28 3.90 5.29
CA GLY A 120 -21.34 2.72 6.18
C GLY A 120 -20.71 2.86 7.57
N GLN A 121 -20.57 4.07 8.12
CA GLN A 121 -20.22 4.36 9.52
C GLN A 121 -18.90 3.82 10.10
N ALA A 122 -18.03 3.17 9.33
CA ALA A 122 -16.74 2.70 9.87
C ALA A 122 -15.56 3.61 9.48
N CYS A 123 -14.77 4.01 10.50
CA CYS A 123 -13.53 4.77 10.36
C CYS A 123 -12.34 3.80 10.36
N PHE A 124 -11.41 3.97 9.42
CA PHE A 124 -10.35 2.99 9.18
C PHE A 124 -8.92 3.58 9.21
N CYS A 125 -8.71 4.69 9.90
CA CYS A 125 -7.34 5.10 10.24
C CYS A 125 -6.80 4.22 11.39
N ILE A 126 -5.47 4.15 11.55
CA ILE A 126 -4.83 3.43 12.69
C ILE A 126 -5.51 3.79 14.00
N ALA A 127 -5.83 5.06 14.27
CA ALA A 127 -6.48 5.46 15.52
C ALA A 127 -7.75 4.64 15.76
N CYS A 128 -8.61 4.47 14.76
CA CYS A 128 -9.83 3.67 14.86
C CYS A 128 -9.54 2.14 14.92
N LEU A 129 -8.51 1.65 14.22
CA LEU A 129 -8.14 0.21 14.23
C LEU A 129 -7.37 -0.26 15.47
N THR A 130 -6.50 0.57 16.05
CA THR A 130 -5.64 0.21 17.20
C THR A 130 -6.26 0.54 18.54
N THR A 131 -7.17 1.53 18.61
CA THR A 131 -7.85 1.87 19.88
C THR A 131 -9.16 1.12 20.09
N GLY A 132 -9.57 0.27 19.14
CA GLY A 132 -10.83 -0.48 19.26
C GLY A 132 -12.05 0.42 19.40
N SER A 133 -11.98 1.68 18.96
CA SER A 133 -13.10 2.61 18.94
C SER A 133 -14.07 2.16 17.85
N LYS A 134 -14.94 1.21 18.22
CA LYS A 134 -16.26 1.08 17.61
C LYS A 134 -16.90 2.46 17.65
N GLN A 135 -17.24 3.00 16.47
CA GLN A 135 -18.37 3.91 16.41
C GLN A 135 -19.61 3.15 16.91
#